data_AF-A0A7V2WED5-F1
#
_entry.id   AF-A0A7V2WED5-F1
#
_cell.length_a   1.000
_cell.length_b   1.000
_cell.length_c   1.000
_cell.angle_alpha   90.00
_cell.angle_beta   90.00
_cell.angle_gamma   90.00
#
_symmetry.space_group_name_H-M   'P 1'
#
loop_
_entity.id
_entity.type
_entity.pdbx_description
1 polymer ?
#
loop_
_entity_poly.entity_id
_entity_poly.type
_entity_poly.pdbx_seq_one_letter_code
_entity_poly.pdbx_strand_id
1 'polypeptide(L)'
;MDKILMKNLFLFNIVSVVFFVSGCSGLHSIPPASYDENTPKNTIKVFFDQWGQVYPKRIDTNIDKVSFGFNYGFNIKMYMEQKGISYNAEKTYTELATEIKKKLKESGENSKLVFLIHGYNNSYKKASDSFAELKKILKPSKDIIYVEVFWDGLYKGKYTFPYPLFYWFDSMTYSNLAGQVGLRKLLNELDDGADINIITHSRGAGVAVSAFSDPKYDSAKYNCDPAKPFDKQKYQVCVPPFESVDKKQFARVNLIMIAPAIGRGHQIKQLKKNMPENSGVYIGFNDNDPALLKSMLKSNQFGDTSFGAVNDYYHSISNEVNIDKQWMQRVRYLGYHKHALNGYLNSTNDDTSCLFWAANLLDMKPRDCGLSRRGN
;
A
#
# COMPACT_ATOMS: atom_id res chain seq x y z
N MET A 1 -14.81 -3.49 55.81
CA MET A 1 -14.24 -3.40 54.44
C MET A 1 -14.82 -2.15 53.80
N ASP A 2 -14.00 -1.11 53.62
CA ASP A 2 -14.47 0.25 53.31
C ASP A 2 -15.20 0.33 51.97
N LYS A 3 -16.32 1.06 51.95
CA LYS A 3 -17.11 1.34 50.73
C LYS A 3 -16.25 1.95 49.61
N ILE A 4 -15.16 2.65 49.96
CA ILE A 4 -14.20 3.21 49.01
C ILE A 4 -13.35 2.11 48.35
N LEU A 5 -12.90 1.12 49.12
CA LEU A 5 -12.11 0.00 48.61
C LEU A 5 -12.95 -0.87 47.65
N MET A 6 -14.21 -1.14 47.99
CA MET A 6 -15.12 -1.89 47.11
C MET A 6 -15.47 -1.11 45.82
N LYS A 7 -15.64 0.21 45.90
CA LYS A 7 -15.93 1.03 44.70
C LYS A 7 -14.73 1.10 43.76
N ASN A 8 -13.52 1.19 44.29
CA ASN A 8 -12.29 1.16 43.51
C ASN A 8 -12.02 -0.22 42.89
N LEU A 9 -12.31 -1.31 43.61
CA LEU A 9 -12.21 -2.68 43.07
C LEU A 9 -13.24 -2.92 41.96
N PHE A 10 -14.45 -2.40 42.10
CA PHE A 10 -15.51 -2.52 41.09
C PHE A 10 -15.19 -1.70 39.84
N LEU A 11 -14.70 -0.46 39.98
CA LEU A 11 -14.21 0.35 38.86
C LEU A 11 -13.01 -0.31 38.17
N PHE A 12 -12.05 -0.86 38.91
CA PHE A 12 -10.91 -1.57 38.34
C PHE A 12 -11.32 -2.82 37.56
N ASN A 13 -12.29 -3.58 38.07
CA ASN A 13 -12.85 -4.73 37.35
C ASN A 13 -13.65 -4.32 36.11
N ILE A 14 -14.46 -3.27 36.16
CA ILE A 14 -15.17 -2.76 34.96
C ILE A 14 -14.17 -2.27 33.91
N VAL A 15 -13.15 -1.51 34.31
CA VAL A 15 -12.12 -1.01 33.40
C VAL A 15 -11.33 -2.19 32.81
N SER A 16 -10.95 -3.18 33.61
CA SER A 16 -10.24 -4.38 33.14
C SER A 16 -11.10 -5.21 32.19
N VAL A 17 -12.38 -5.44 32.51
CA VAL A 17 -13.34 -6.11 31.62
C VAL A 17 -13.47 -5.31 30.33
N VAL A 18 -13.66 -3.99 30.36
CA VAL A 18 -13.72 -3.13 29.17
C VAL A 18 -12.45 -3.25 28.31
N PHE A 19 -11.26 -3.31 28.92
CA PHE A 19 -10.01 -3.57 28.21
C PHE A 19 -9.91 -4.99 27.62
N PHE A 20 -10.49 -6.00 28.28
CA PHE A 20 -10.56 -7.38 27.75
C PHE A 20 -11.59 -7.54 26.64
N VAL A 21 -12.69 -6.79 26.63
CA VAL A 21 -13.69 -6.82 25.55
C VAL A 21 -13.40 -5.84 24.40
N SER A 22 -12.61 -4.78 24.62
CA SER A 22 -12.11 -3.94 23.53
C SER A 22 -10.86 -4.57 22.92
N GLY A 23 -10.99 -5.22 21.76
CA GLY A 23 -9.83 -5.75 21.03
C GLY A 23 -8.81 -4.65 20.75
N CYS A 24 -7.56 -4.86 21.17
CA CYS A 24 -6.41 -3.97 20.92
C CYS A 24 -5.94 -3.98 19.46
N SER A 25 -6.73 -4.53 18.54
CA SER A 25 -6.34 -4.85 17.19
C SER A 25 -7.24 -4.13 16.18
N GLY A 26 -6.66 -3.63 15.09
CA GLY A 26 -7.42 -3.05 13.98
C GLY A 26 -8.34 -4.07 13.32
N LEU A 27 -9.28 -3.60 12.49
CA LEU A 27 -10.12 -4.49 11.67
C LEU A 27 -9.45 -4.77 10.34
N HIS A 28 -9.52 -6.02 9.87
CA HIS A 28 -9.13 -6.40 8.52
C HIS A 28 -9.95 -5.66 7.46
N SER A 29 -9.26 -5.02 6.51
CA SER A 29 -9.91 -4.48 5.32
C SER A 29 -10.27 -5.66 4.43
N ILE A 30 -11.57 -5.96 4.34
CA ILE A 30 -12.12 -7.04 3.52
C ILE A 30 -13.09 -6.40 2.51
N PRO A 31 -12.97 -6.72 1.21
CA PRO A 31 -13.83 -6.14 0.19
C PRO A 31 -15.30 -6.57 0.37
N PRO A 32 -16.27 -5.79 -0.14
CA PRO A 32 -17.62 -6.28 -0.36
C PRO A 32 -17.64 -7.53 -1.26
N ALA A 33 -18.68 -8.35 -1.16
CA ALA A 33 -18.86 -9.59 -1.93
C ALA A 33 -18.67 -9.42 -3.45
N SER A 34 -19.14 -8.30 -4.01
CA SER A 34 -18.96 -7.93 -5.41
C SER A 34 -18.31 -6.54 -5.52
N TYR A 35 -17.06 -6.42 -5.11
CA TYR A 35 -16.38 -5.12 -5.11
C TYR A 35 -16.09 -4.56 -6.52
N ASP A 36 -16.14 -5.43 -7.53
CA ASP A 36 -15.96 -5.09 -8.94
C ASP A 36 -17.24 -4.55 -9.61
N GLU A 37 -18.42 -4.76 -9.01
CA GLU A 37 -19.68 -4.24 -9.53
C GLU A 37 -19.67 -2.71 -9.62
N ASN A 38 -20.28 -2.18 -10.69
CA ASN A 38 -20.34 -0.75 -10.99
C ASN A 38 -18.97 -0.04 -11.12
N THR A 39 -17.90 -0.81 -11.35
CA THR A 39 -16.59 -0.23 -11.60
C THR A 39 -16.58 0.48 -12.97
N PRO A 40 -16.08 1.73 -13.07
CA PRO A 40 -15.97 2.44 -14.35
C PRO A 40 -15.23 1.62 -15.41
N LYS A 41 -15.60 1.77 -16.69
CA LYS A 41 -15.05 0.95 -17.79
C LYS A 41 -13.51 0.95 -17.84
N ASN A 42 -12.88 2.08 -17.54
CA ASN A 42 -11.42 2.24 -17.54
C ASN A 42 -10.76 1.93 -16.18
N THR A 43 -11.48 1.30 -15.25
CA THR A 43 -10.96 0.94 -13.92
C THR A 43 -11.04 -0.56 -13.71
N ILE A 44 -10.01 -1.10 -13.06
CA ILE A 44 -9.94 -2.45 -12.51
C ILE A 44 -9.65 -2.31 -11.03
N LYS A 45 -10.24 -3.17 -10.20
CA LYS A 45 -9.94 -3.22 -8.77
C LYS A 45 -9.28 -4.55 -8.46
N VAL A 46 -8.26 -4.51 -7.62
CA VAL A 46 -7.58 -5.70 -7.09
C VAL A 46 -7.44 -5.55 -5.58
N PHE A 47 -7.68 -6.63 -4.85
CA PHE A 47 -7.59 -6.64 -3.40
C PHE A 47 -6.62 -7.71 -2.94
N PHE A 48 -5.73 -7.36 -2.01
CA PHE A 48 -4.81 -8.29 -1.35
C PHE A 48 -5.10 -8.41 0.14
N ASP A 49 -5.09 -9.64 0.67
CA ASP A 49 -5.19 -9.88 2.12
C ASP A 49 -3.87 -9.60 2.85
N GLN A 50 -3.81 -9.87 4.15
CA GLN A 50 -2.62 -9.60 4.95
C GLN A 50 -1.38 -10.45 4.56
N TRP A 51 -1.57 -11.53 3.81
CA TRP A 51 -0.50 -12.37 3.25
C TRP A 51 -0.16 -12.03 1.80
N GLY A 52 -0.82 -11.00 1.24
CA GLY A 52 -0.68 -10.63 -0.16
C GLY A 52 -1.41 -11.57 -1.12
N GLN A 53 -2.33 -12.41 -0.64
CA GLN A 53 -3.16 -13.25 -1.51
C GLN A 53 -4.27 -12.41 -2.13
N VAL A 54 -4.50 -12.60 -3.43
CA VAL A 54 -5.54 -11.87 -4.18
C VAL A 54 -6.93 -12.34 -3.78
N TYR A 55 -7.92 -11.45 -3.71
CA TYR A 55 -9.31 -11.86 -3.58
C TYR A 55 -9.92 -12.13 -4.96
N PRO A 56 -10.76 -13.16 -5.11
CA PRO A 56 -11.58 -13.30 -6.32
C PRO A 56 -12.50 -12.09 -6.45
N LYS A 57 -12.85 -11.70 -7.68
CA LYS A 57 -13.70 -10.52 -7.95
C LYS A 57 -15.08 -10.60 -7.30
N ARG A 58 -15.62 -11.82 -7.27
CA ARG A 58 -16.92 -12.13 -6.69
C ARG A 58 -16.78 -13.24 -5.68
N ILE A 59 -17.48 -13.06 -4.57
CA ILE A 59 -17.64 -14.04 -3.52
C ILE A 59 -19.14 -14.14 -3.29
N ASP A 60 -19.73 -15.30 -3.60
CA ASP A 60 -21.19 -15.50 -3.52
C ASP A 60 -21.73 -15.43 -2.08
N THR A 61 -20.84 -15.28 -1.10
CA THR A 61 -21.16 -15.15 0.32
C THR A 61 -20.46 -13.95 0.92
N ASN A 62 -21.13 -13.29 1.87
CA ASN A 62 -20.46 -12.26 2.66
C ASN A 62 -19.38 -12.92 3.51
N ILE A 63 -18.14 -12.43 3.41
CA ILE A 63 -17.09 -12.84 4.34
C ILE A 63 -17.46 -12.32 5.72
N ASP A 64 -17.59 -13.26 6.66
CA ASP A 64 -17.90 -13.00 8.06
C ASP A 64 -16.83 -12.07 8.65
N LYS A 65 -17.19 -10.81 8.90
CA LYS A 65 -16.31 -9.86 9.57
C LYS A 65 -16.37 -10.11 11.06
N VAL A 66 -15.30 -10.67 11.62
CA VAL A 66 -15.18 -10.79 13.08
C VAL A 66 -15.11 -9.39 13.66
N SER A 67 -16.20 -8.94 14.30
CA SER A 67 -16.34 -7.58 14.84
C SER A 67 -15.96 -7.46 16.31
N PHE A 68 -15.65 -8.58 16.97
CA PHE A 68 -15.48 -8.67 18.42
C PHE A 68 -14.43 -9.73 18.79
N GLY A 69 -13.52 -9.39 19.71
CA GLY A 69 -12.41 -10.26 20.11
C GLY A 69 -11.12 -10.03 19.30
N PHE A 70 -10.04 -10.67 19.75
CA PHE A 70 -8.69 -10.57 19.17
C PHE A 70 -8.72 -10.73 17.65
N ASN A 71 -8.09 -9.82 16.91
CA ASN A 71 -8.02 -9.87 15.44
C ASN A 71 -7.20 -11.08 15.02
N TYR A 72 -7.89 -12.16 14.69
CA TYR A 72 -7.30 -13.36 14.13
C TYR A 72 -6.86 -13.05 12.70
N GLY A 73 -5.61 -13.37 12.37
CA GLY A 73 -5.10 -13.16 11.02
C GLY A 73 -6.03 -13.75 9.96
N PHE A 74 -6.37 -12.96 8.94
CA PHE A 74 -7.33 -13.34 7.90
C PHE A 74 -6.64 -13.75 6.60
N ASN A 75 -6.85 -14.99 6.14
CA ASN A 75 -6.32 -15.48 4.88
C ASN A 75 -7.47 -15.92 3.96
N ILE A 76 -7.57 -15.33 2.76
CA ILE A 76 -8.69 -15.60 1.85
C ILE A 76 -8.69 -17.05 1.36
N LYS A 77 -7.53 -17.63 1.07
CA LYS A 77 -7.41 -19.01 0.62
C LYS A 77 -7.96 -19.98 1.66
N MET A 78 -7.52 -19.82 2.92
CA MET A 78 -7.99 -20.67 4.02
C MET A 78 -9.48 -20.49 4.29
N TYR A 79 -9.99 -19.26 4.21
CA TYR A 79 -11.41 -18.98 4.37
C TYR A 79 -12.24 -19.75 3.33
N MET A 80 -11.83 -19.69 2.05
CA MET A 80 -12.49 -20.39 0.95
C MET A 80 -12.46 -21.92 1.14
N GLU A 81 -11.30 -22.47 1.50
CA GLU A 81 -11.14 -23.90 1.78
C GLU A 81 -12.07 -24.37 2.93
N GLN A 82 -12.17 -23.60 4.02
CA GLN A 82 -13.04 -23.92 5.16
C GLN A 82 -14.52 -23.88 4.81
N LYS A 83 -14.92 -23.01 3.88
CA LYS A 83 -16.31 -22.90 3.39
C LYS A 83 -16.61 -23.88 2.26
N GLY A 84 -15.64 -24.69 1.83
CA GLY A 84 -15.79 -25.61 0.69
C GLY A 84 -15.94 -24.89 -0.66
N ILE A 85 -15.46 -23.65 -0.77
CA ILE A 85 -15.53 -22.83 -1.99
C ILE A 85 -14.25 -23.06 -2.80
N SER A 86 -14.39 -23.44 -4.07
CA SER A 86 -13.24 -23.59 -4.97
C SER A 86 -12.59 -22.23 -5.23
N TYR A 87 -11.30 -22.11 -4.92
CA TYR A 87 -10.54 -20.89 -5.10
C TYR A 87 -9.18 -21.19 -5.72
N ASN A 88 -8.84 -20.47 -6.78
CA ASN A 88 -7.56 -20.58 -7.47
C ASN A 88 -6.95 -19.17 -7.65
N ALA A 89 -5.94 -18.88 -6.85
CA ALA A 89 -5.22 -17.60 -6.88
C ALA A 89 -4.56 -17.36 -8.24
N GLU A 90 -3.90 -18.38 -8.81
CA GLU A 90 -3.20 -18.30 -10.10
C GLU A 90 -4.16 -17.89 -11.21
N LYS A 91 -5.30 -18.58 -11.30
CA LYS A 91 -6.36 -18.23 -12.26
C LYS A 91 -6.84 -16.78 -12.08
N THR A 92 -6.96 -16.33 -10.82
CA THR A 92 -7.39 -14.96 -10.51
C THR A 92 -6.37 -13.93 -11.02
N TYR A 93 -5.06 -14.18 -10.86
CA TYR A 93 -4.00 -13.33 -11.41
C TYR A 93 -4.04 -13.28 -12.94
N THR A 94 -4.12 -14.45 -13.60
CA THR A 94 -4.20 -14.52 -15.07
C THR A 94 -5.44 -13.77 -15.59
N GLU A 95 -6.60 -13.92 -14.94
CA GLU A 95 -7.83 -13.20 -15.32
C GLU A 95 -7.70 -11.68 -15.15
N LEU A 96 -7.07 -11.21 -14.06
CA LEU A 96 -6.80 -9.79 -13.83
C LEU A 96 -5.82 -9.22 -14.87
N ALA A 97 -4.71 -9.91 -15.12
CA ALA A 97 -3.73 -9.51 -16.13
C ALA A 97 -4.37 -9.46 -17.52
N THR A 98 -5.13 -10.49 -17.91
CA THR A 98 -5.88 -10.54 -19.18
C THR A 98 -6.84 -9.35 -19.31
N GLU A 99 -7.55 -8.98 -18.24
CA GLU A 99 -8.44 -7.81 -18.27
C GLU A 99 -7.67 -6.50 -18.45
N ILE A 100 -6.55 -6.31 -17.74
CA ILE A 100 -5.69 -5.12 -17.87
C ILE A 100 -5.22 -4.99 -19.32
N LYS A 101 -4.65 -6.06 -19.89
CA LYS A 101 -4.17 -6.11 -21.28
C LYS A 101 -5.28 -5.79 -22.28
N LYS A 102 -6.46 -6.38 -22.09
CA LYS A 102 -7.64 -6.11 -22.91
C LYS A 102 -8.04 -4.64 -22.87
N LYS A 103 -8.12 -4.02 -21.69
CA LYS A 103 -8.50 -2.60 -21.55
C LYS A 103 -7.45 -1.66 -22.14
N LEU A 104 -6.16 -1.97 -22.01
CA LEU A 104 -5.08 -1.20 -22.66
C LEU A 104 -5.23 -1.24 -24.18
N LYS A 105 -5.43 -2.44 -24.76
CA LYS A 105 -5.66 -2.61 -26.20
C LYS A 105 -6.90 -1.84 -26.69
N GLU A 106 -8.00 -1.90 -25.95
CA GLU A 106 -9.24 -1.16 -26.28
C GLU A 106 -9.08 0.37 -26.16
N SER A 107 -8.14 0.85 -25.35
CA SER A 107 -7.88 2.27 -25.12
C SER A 107 -6.90 2.89 -26.13
N GLY A 108 -6.22 2.08 -26.94
CA GLY A 108 -5.29 2.53 -27.98
C GLY A 108 -3.83 2.63 -27.52
N GLU A 109 -2.94 2.89 -28.49
CA GLU A 109 -1.48 2.84 -28.34
C GLU A 109 -0.91 3.87 -27.35
N ASN A 110 -1.61 4.98 -27.12
CA ASN A 110 -1.20 6.04 -26.19
C ASN A 110 -1.76 5.86 -24.77
N SER A 111 -2.35 4.70 -24.48
CA SER A 111 -2.96 4.46 -23.18
C SER A 111 -1.91 4.33 -22.07
N LYS A 112 -2.22 4.91 -20.91
CA LYS A 112 -1.37 4.92 -19.71
C LYS A 112 -1.95 3.96 -18.68
N LEU A 113 -1.14 3.02 -18.21
CA LEU A 113 -1.51 2.15 -17.08
C LEU A 113 -1.13 2.84 -15.77
N VAL A 114 -2.12 3.06 -14.89
CA VAL A 114 -1.94 3.74 -13.60
C VAL A 114 -2.45 2.89 -12.45
N PHE A 115 -1.55 2.40 -11.62
CA PHE A 115 -1.88 1.74 -10.35
C PHE A 115 -2.05 2.80 -9.25
N LEU A 116 -3.14 2.72 -8.51
CA LEU A 116 -3.42 3.59 -7.36
C LEU A 116 -3.39 2.74 -6.09
N ILE A 117 -2.50 3.06 -5.15
CA ILE A 117 -2.34 2.28 -3.91
C ILE A 117 -2.59 3.17 -2.68
N HIS A 118 -3.55 2.77 -1.86
CA HIS A 118 -3.89 3.54 -0.66
C HIS A 118 -2.89 3.35 0.48
N GLY A 119 -2.98 4.20 1.50
CA GLY A 119 -2.14 4.14 2.71
C GLY A 119 -2.70 3.26 3.82
N TYR A 120 -2.02 3.26 4.96
CA TYR A 120 -2.44 2.61 6.21
C TYR A 120 -3.78 3.15 6.75
N ASN A 121 -4.52 2.36 7.53
CA ASN A 121 -5.76 2.77 8.22
C ASN A 121 -6.91 3.18 7.30
N ASN A 122 -7.05 2.49 6.16
CA ASN A 122 -8.10 2.72 5.19
C ASN A 122 -9.02 1.50 5.12
N SER A 123 -10.32 1.73 5.35
CA SER A 123 -11.34 0.78 4.91
C SER A 123 -11.47 0.83 3.39
N TYR A 124 -12.09 -0.19 2.79
CA TYR A 124 -12.43 -0.19 1.36
C TYR A 124 -13.02 1.14 0.90
N LYS A 125 -14.04 1.66 1.60
CA LYS A 125 -14.68 2.94 1.23
C LYS A 125 -13.69 4.12 1.24
N LYS A 126 -12.86 4.25 2.29
CA LYS A 126 -11.90 5.37 2.40
C LYS A 126 -10.82 5.30 1.31
N ALA A 127 -10.37 4.09 0.97
CA ALA A 127 -9.47 3.87 -0.13
C ALA A 127 -10.11 4.26 -1.47
N SER A 128 -11.34 3.80 -1.73
CA SER A 128 -12.10 4.19 -2.94
C SER A 128 -12.32 5.70 -3.04
N ASP A 129 -12.68 6.36 -1.95
CA ASP A 129 -12.84 7.83 -1.90
C ASP A 129 -11.50 8.51 -2.24
N SER A 130 -10.38 8.01 -1.72
CA SER A 130 -9.03 8.52 -2.01
C SER A 130 -8.64 8.36 -3.48
N PHE A 131 -8.98 7.22 -4.09
CA PHE A 131 -8.74 6.98 -5.50
C PHE A 131 -9.60 7.89 -6.39
N ALA A 132 -10.84 8.15 -6.00
CA ALA A 132 -11.70 9.09 -6.70
C ALA A 132 -11.10 10.51 -6.72
N GLU A 133 -10.55 10.99 -5.59
CA GLU A 133 -9.86 12.30 -5.55
C GLU A 133 -8.62 12.34 -6.45
N LEU A 134 -7.79 11.29 -6.43
CA LEU A 134 -6.63 11.20 -7.34
C LEU A 134 -7.04 11.26 -8.82
N LYS A 135 -8.07 10.50 -9.20
CA LYS A 135 -8.59 10.46 -10.58
C LYS A 135 -9.14 11.81 -11.05
N LYS A 136 -9.72 12.62 -10.15
CA LYS A 136 -10.18 13.98 -10.49
C LYS A 136 -9.01 14.87 -10.93
N ILE A 137 -7.86 14.77 -10.27
CA ILE A 137 -6.68 15.60 -10.56
C ILE A 137 -5.99 15.17 -11.85
N LEU A 138 -5.86 13.86 -12.05
CA LEU A 138 -5.33 13.31 -13.30
C LEU A 138 -6.23 13.60 -14.51
N LYS A 139 -7.47 14.05 -14.24
CA LYS A 139 -8.60 14.18 -15.15
C LYS A 139 -8.97 12.82 -15.74
N PRO A 140 -10.26 12.49 -15.87
CA PRO A 140 -10.67 11.27 -16.56
C PRO A 140 -10.38 11.41 -18.06
N SER A 141 -9.13 11.17 -18.47
CA SER A 141 -8.82 10.90 -19.87
C SER A 141 -9.27 9.48 -20.19
N LYS A 142 -9.85 9.31 -21.38
CA LYS A 142 -10.16 7.98 -21.92
C LYS A 142 -8.91 7.12 -22.09
N ASP A 143 -7.74 7.74 -22.11
CA ASP A 143 -6.45 7.10 -22.34
C ASP A 143 -5.82 6.56 -21.05
N ILE A 144 -6.45 6.73 -19.88
CA ILE A 144 -5.89 6.19 -18.63
C ILE A 144 -6.69 4.97 -18.17
N ILE A 145 -6.00 3.84 -18.06
CA ILE A 145 -6.49 2.62 -17.43
C ILE A 145 -6.01 2.59 -15.98
N TYR A 146 -6.96 2.62 -15.05
CA TYR A 146 -6.68 2.60 -13.62
C TYR A 146 -6.74 1.19 -13.05
N VAL A 147 -5.78 0.83 -12.22
CA VAL A 147 -5.83 -0.34 -11.34
C VAL A 147 -5.84 0.16 -9.90
N GLU A 148 -7.00 0.11 -9.25
CA GLU A 148 -7.15 0.42 -7.83
C GLU A 148 -6.67 -0.77 -7.00
N VAL A 149 -5.54 -0.61 -6.32
CA VAL A 149 -4.91 -1.63 -5.48
C VAL A 149 -5.32 -1.41 -4.04
N PHE A 150 -6.17 -2.31 -3.56
CA PHE A 150 -6.55 -2.42 -2.17
C PHE A 150 -5.67 -3.45 -1.47
N TRP A 151 -5.26 -3.15 -0.24
CA TRP A 151 -4.51 -4.07 0.58
C TRP A 151 -4.95 -3.96 2.04
N ASP A 152 -4.68 -5.00 2.81
CA ASP A 152 -5.06 -5.01 4.21
C ASP A 152 -4.10 -4.19 5.08
N GLY A 153 -4.30 -2.87 5.08
CA GLY A 153 -3.61 -1.95 5.97
C GLY A 153 -4.17 -1.89 7.37
N LEU A 154 -5.16 -2.74 7.69
CA LEU A 154 -6.04 -2.65 8.85
C LEU A 154 -6.76 -1.30 8.91
N TYR A 155 -7.84 -1.19 9.67
CA TYR A 155 -8.48 0.11 9.90
C TYR A 155 -9.20 0.18 11.24
N LYS A 156 -9.38 1.42 11.72
CA LYS A 156 -10.13 1.72 12.93
C LYS A 156 -11.62 1.43 12.72
N GLY A 157 -12.17 0.51 13.52
CA GLY A 157 -13.58 0.19 13.60
C GLY A 157 -14.29 0.89 14.77
N LYS A 158 -15.59 0.62 14.91
CA LYS A 158 -16.43 1.15 16.00
C LYS A 158 -15.95 0.70 17.39
N TYR A 159 -15.39 -0.50 17.48
CA TYR A 159 -14.99 -1.16 18.74
C TYR A 159 -13.46 -1.36 18.87
N THR A 160 -12.68 -0.82 17.94
CA THR A 160 -11.21 -0.89 18.03
C THR A 160 -10.70 0.16 18.99
N PHE A 161 -9.72 -0.20 19.83
CA PHE A 161 -9.05 0.73 20.74
C PHE A 161 -8.56 1.99 19.98
N PRO A 162 -8.69 3.20 20.55
CA PRO A 162 -8.60 4.44 19.77
C PRO A 162 -7.19 4.78 19.26
N TYR A 163 -6.17 4.00 19.61
CA TYR A 163 -4.77 4.25 19.26
C TYR A 163 -4.31 3.35 18.10
N PRO A 164 -4.17 3.89 16.87
CA PRO A 164 -3.78 3.12 15.69
C PRO A 164 -2.39 2.44 15.82
N LEU A 165 -1.54 2.93 16.72
CA LEU A 165 -0.18 2.43 16.95
C LEU A 165 -0.10 0.93 17.26
N PHE A 166 -1.13 0.34 17.87
CA PHE A 166 -1.09 -1.08 18.27
C PHE A 166 -1.05 -2.05 17.10
N TYR A 167 -1.66 -1.70 15.97
CA TYR A 167 -1.72 -2.55 14.78
C TYR A 167 -0.92 -1.97 13.60
N TRP A 168 -0.14 -0.92 13.85
CA TRP A 168 0.77 -0.32 12.88
C TRP A 168 1.85 -1.31 12.44
N PHE A 169 2.44 -2.06 13.37
CA PHE A 169 3.50 -3.03 13.06
C PHE A 169 3.04 -4.13 12.12
N ASP A 170 1.82 -4.64 12.31
CA ASP A 170 1.26 -5.65 11.44
C ASP A 170 1.01 -5.07 10.05
N SER A 171 0.47 -3.85 9.96
CA SER A 171 0.29 -3.17 8.67
C SER A 171 1.61 -2.91 7.92
N MET A 172 2.74 -2.77 8.63
CA MET A 172 4.05 -2.66 7.99
C MET A 172 4.45 -3.95 7.30
N THR A 173 4.17 -5.10 7.92
CA THR A 173 4.39 -6.41 7.32
C THR A 173 3.40 -6.67 6.19
N TYR A 174 2.12 -6.34 6.38
CA TYR A 174 1.07 -6.62 5.40
C TYR A 174 1.27 -5.81 4.12
N SER A 175 1.76 -4.56 4.23
CA SER A 175 2.12 -3.78 3.03
C SER A 175 3.23 -4.46 2.23
N ASN A 176 4.22 -5.02 2.93
CA ASN A 176 5.35 -5.67 2.28
C ASN A 176 4.90 -6.95 1.58
N LEU A 177 4.04 -7.75 2.22
CA LEU A 177 3.48 -8.98 1.65
C LEU A 177 2.54 -8.69 0.48
N ALA A 178 1.65 -7.70 0.61
CA ALA A 178 0.81 -7.25 -0.50
C ALA A 178 1.64 -6.81 -1.72
N GLY A 179 2.80 -6.19 -1.50
CA GLY A 179 3.73 -5.86 -2.58
C GLY A 179 4.45 -7.07 -3.15
N GLN A 180 5.14 -7.81 -2.30
CA GLN A 180 6.09 -8.86 -2.67
C GLN A 180 5.42 -10.15 -3.16
N VAL A 181 4.28 -10.53 -2.56
CA VAL A 181 3.52 -11.74 -2.90
C VAL A 181 2.42 -11.41 -3.90
N GLY A 182 1.72 -10.29 -3.66
CA GLY A 182 0.52 -9.93 -4.42
C GLY A 182 0.82 -9.17 -5.70
N LEU A 183 1.17 -7.90 -5.54
CA LEU A 183 1.35 -6.97 -6.65
C LEU A 183 2.48 -7.41 -7.59
N ARG A 184 3.60 -7.92 -7.06
CA ARG A 184 4.71 -8.44 -7.87
C ARG A 184 4.24 -9.52 -8.84
N LYS A 185 3.44 -10.48 -8.36
CA LYS A 185 2.92 -11.57 -9.17
C LYS A 185 1.97 -11.05 -10.26
N LEU A 186 1.06 -10.13 -9.91
CA LEU A 186 0.20 -9.49 -10.92
C LEU A 186 1.02 -8.75 -11.97
N LEU A 187 2.08 -8.03 -11.56
CA LEU A 187 2.96 -7.33 -12.48
C LEU A 187 3.69 -8.32 -13.41
N ASN A 188 4.24 -9.42 -12.89
CA ASN A 188 4.90 -10.47 -13.66
C ASN A 188 3.97 -11.15 -14.71
N GLU A 189 2.65 -11.03 -14.59
CA GLU A 189 1.69 -11.56 -15.56
C GLU A 189 1.37 -10.57 -16.70
N LEU A 190 1.80 -9.31 -16.60
CA LEU A 190 1.47 -8.26 -17.56
C LEU A 190 2.33 -8.22 -18.83
N ASP A 191 3.38 -9.05 -18.93
CA ASP A 191 4.42 -9.13 -19.99
C ASP A 191 4.10 -8.60 -21.41
N ASP A 192 3.97 -7.28 -21.57
CA ASP A 192 3.59 -6.61 -22.83
C ASP A 192 4.41 -5.32 -23.11
N GLY A 193 5.50 -5.07 -22.37
CA GLY A 193 6.32 -3.87 -22.56
C GLY A 193 5.64 -2.55 -22.15
N ALA A 194 4.57 -2.61 -21.35
CA ALA A 194 3.77 -1.45 -20.99
C ALA A 194 4.54 -0.40 -20.17
N ASP A 195 4.14 0.86 -20.32
CA ASP A 195 4.50 1.96 -19.42
C ASP A 195 3.62 1.94 -18.17
N ILE A 196 4.23 1.66 -17.02
CA ILE A 196 3.52 1.56 -15.75
C ILE A 196 3.77 2.81 -14.91
N ASN A 197 2.69 3.40 -14.39
CA ASN A 197 2.75 4.44 -13.39
C ASN A 197 2.11 3.94 -12.10
N ILE A 198 2.79 4.06 -10.97
CA ILE A 198 2.28 3.62 -9.67
C ILE A 198 2.23 4.85 -8.76
N ILE A 199 1.02 5.25 -8.36
CA ILE A 199 0.79 6.33 -7.42
C ILE A 199 0.43 5.73 -6.08
N THR A 200 1.18 6.12 -5.05
CA THR A 200 0.94 5.67 -3.69
C THR A 200 0.84 6.85 -2.73
N HIS A 201 0.15 6.61 -1.61
CA HIS A 201 0.15 7.51 -0.47
C HIS A 201 0.64 6.78 0.78
N SER A 202 1.42 7.45 1.64
CA SER A 202 1.76 6.95 2.97
C SER A 202 2.41 5.55 2.89
N ARG A 203 1.87 4.57 3.62
CA ARG A 203 2.36 3.19 3.66
C ARG A 203 2.10 2.39 2.39
N GLY A 204 1.25 2.88 1.47
CA GLY A 204 1.11 2.28 0.13
C GLY A 204 2.44 2.24 -0.63
N ALA A 205 3.38 3.12 -0.30
CA ALA A 205 4.75 3.06 -0.81
C ALA A 205 5.46 1.73 -0.45
N GLY A 206 5.16 1.13 0.70
CA GLY A 206 5.67 -0.19 1.07
C GLY A 206 5.22 -1.27 0.09
N VAL A 207 3.94 -1.27 -0.29
CA VAL A 207 3.38 -2.18 -1.30
C VAL A 207 4.12 -2.02 -2.63
N ALA A 208 4.22 -0.78 -3.14
CA ALA A 208 4.87 -0.54 -4.43
C ALA A 208 6.36 -0.89 -4.42
N VAL A 209 7.10 -0.47 -3.38
CA VAL A 209 8.54 -0.75 -3.30
C VAL A 209 8.80 -2.24 -3.11
N SER A 210 7.99 -2.95 -2.32
CA SER A 210 8.11 -4.40 -2.14
C SER A 210 7.72 -5.21 -3.39
N ALA A 211 6.95 -4.63 -4.31
CA ALA A 211 6.70 -5.28 -5.60
C ALA A 211 7.98 -5.42 -6.44
N PHE A 212 8.93 -4.49 -6.31
CA PHE A 212 10.18 -4.47 -7.09
C PHE A 212 11.45 -4.71 -6.27
N SER A 213 11.37 -4.80 -4.95
CA SER A 213 12.52 -5.04 -4.07
C SER A 213 12.13 -5.92 -2.91
N ASP A 214 13.11 -6.59 -2.30
CA ASP A 214 12.84 -7.46 -1.16
C ASP A 214 13.07 -6.68 0.13
N PRO A 215 12.02 -6.42 0.91
CA PRO A 215 12.16 -5.72 2.18
C PRO A 215 12.88 -6.62 3.19
N LYS A 216 13.59 -5.98 4.12
CA LYS A 216 14.20 -6.69 5.25
C LYS A 216 13.15 -6.95 6.33
N TYR A 217 12.88 -8.21 6.60
CA TYR A 217 12.04 -8.66 7.71
C TYR A 217 12.90 -8.96 8.95
N ASP A 218 12.32 -8.82 10.13
CA ASP A 218 12.95 -9.24 11.39
C ASP A 218 12.93 -10.77 11.50
N SER A 219 14.06 -11.41 11.17
CA SER A 219 14.15 -12.83 10.82
C SER A 219 13.54 -13.77 11.87
N ALA A 220 13.62 -13.47 13.17
CA ALA A 220 13.08 -14.35 14.21
C ALA A 220 11.53 -14.41 14.23
N LYS A 221 10.85 -13.34 13.80
CA LYS A 221 9.38 -13.26 13.80
C LYS A 221 8.74 -13.86 12.53
N TYR A 222 9.52 -14.14 11.49
CA TYR A 222 8.98 -14.55 10.19
C TYR A 222 9.54 -15.88 9.69
N ASN A 223 10.41 -16.54 10.46
CA ASN A 223 10.99 -17.85 10.14
C ASN A 223 10.00 -18.96 10.51
N CYS A 224 9.02 -19.19 9.64
CA CYS A 224 8.08 -20.30 9.77
C CYS A 224 8.48 -21.45 8.85
N ASP A 225 8.17 -22.67 9.25
CA ASP A 225 8.25 -23.84 8.38
C ASP A 225 7.23 -23.69 7.23
N PRO A 226 7.66 -23.54 5.96
CA PRO A 226 6.75 -23.38 4.82
C PRO A 226 5.86 -24.62 4.60
N ALA A 227 6.23 -25.78 5.13
CA ALA A 227 5.41 -27.00 5.10
C ALA A 227 4.34 -27.02 6.21
N LYS A 228 4.40 -26.10 7.18
CA LYS A 228 3.40 -25.92 8.25
C LYS A 228 2.90 -24.47 8.23
N PRO A 229 2.15 -24.07 7.18
CA PRO A 229 1.78 -22.68 6.96
C PRO A 229 0.88 -22.07 8.06
N PHE A 230 0.47 -22.84 9.07
CA PHE A 230 -0.37 -22.33 10.14
C PHE A 230 -0.31 -23.23 11.38
N ASP A 231 0.32 -22.76 12.45
CA ASP A 231 -0.04 -23.22 13.78
C ASP A 231 -1.27 -22.40 14.20
N LYS A 232 -2.45 -23.05 14.27
CA LYS A 232 -3.69 -22.40 14.74
C LYS A 232 -3.54 -21.73 16.11
N GLN A 233 -2.51 -22.11 16.88
CA GLN A 233 -2.22 -21.56 18.20
C GLN A 233 -1.23 -20.38 18.17
N LYS A 234 -0.52 -20.14 17.06
CA LYS A 234 0.39 -19.01 16.88
C LYS A 234 0.00 -18.22 15.64
N TYR A 235 -0.72 -17.13 15.84
CA TYR A 235 -1.12 -16.13 14.83
C TYR A 235 0.07 -15.34 14.26
N GLN A 236 1.12 -16.04 13.85
CA GLN A 236 2.34 -15.47 13.32
C GLN A 236 2.21 -15.42 11.80
N VAL A 237 2.16 -14.20 11.25
CA VAL A 237 2.18 -14.02 9.79
C VAL A 237 3.57 -14.44 9.29
N CYS A 238 3.61 -15.48 8.47
CA CYS A 238 4.81 -15.97 7.83
C CYS A 238 4.96 -15.34 6.44
N VAL A 239 6.20 -15.09 6.01
CA VAL A 239 6.45 -14.65 4.62
C VAL A 239 6.33 -15.88 3.73
N PRO A 240 5.31 -15.99 2.87
CA PRO A 240 5.17 -17.13 1.98
C PRO A 240 6.24 -17.08 0.87
N PRO A 241 6.49 -18.18 0.15
CA PRO A 241 7.26 -18.12 -1.09
C PRO A 241 6.67 -17.06 -2.04
N PHE A 242 7.54 -16.31 -2.71
CA PHE A 242 7.17 -15.26 -3.65
C PHE A 242 8.10 -15.30 -4.85
N GLU A 243 7.63 -14.75 -5.97
CA GLU A 243 8.38 -14.74 -7.22
C GLU A 243 9.50 -13.69 -7.19
N SER A 244 10.54 -13.93 -7.99
CA SER A 244 11.50 -12.88 -8.32
C SER A 244 10.85 -11.82 -9.21
N VAL A 245 11.43 -10.62 -9.23
CA VAL A 245 11.00 -9.55 -10.14
C VAL A 245 11.44 -9.92 -11.55
N ASP A 246 10.50 -10.00 -12.50
CA ASP A 246 10.84 -10.11 -13.91
C ASP A 246 11.05 -8.73 -14.53
N LYS A 247 12.30 -8.41 -14.88
CA LYS A 247 12.68 -7.09 -15.39
C LYS A 247 12.35 -6.90 -16.86
N LYS A 248 12.07 -7.98 -17.60
CA LYS A 248 11.97 -7.94 -19.07
C LYS A 248 10.61 -7.45 -19.58
N GLN A 249 9.67 -7.19 -18.67
CA GLN A 249 8.25 -7.04 -19.01
C GLN A 249 7.77 -5.60 -19.22
N PHE A 250 8.53 -4.59 -18.81
CA PHE A 250 8.08 -3.19 -18.83
C PHE A 250 9.07 -2.29 -19.58
N ALA A 251 8.57 -1.40 -20.44
CA ALA A 251 9.40 -0.37 -21.05
C ALA A 251 9.87 0.66 -20.02
N ARG A 252 8.97 1.01 -19.08
CA ARG A 252 9.22 2.01 -18.04
C ARG A 252 8.31 1.79 -16.85
N VAL A 253 8.82 2.07 -15.65
CA VAL A 253 8.03 2.14 -14.43
C VAL A 253 8.28 3.50 -13.75
N ASN A 254 7.23 4.29 -13.55
CA ASN A 254 7.29 5.51 -12.76
C ASN A 254 6.63 5.28 -11.40
N LEU A 255 7.38 5.43 -10.32
CA LEU A 255 6.87 5.32 -8.96
C LEU A 255 6.67 6.71 -8.36
N ILE A 256 5.42 7.13 -8.22
CA ILE A 256 5.02 8.37 -7.58
C ILE A 256 4.58 8.07 -6.14
N MET A 257 5.32 8.59 -5.16
CA MET A 257 5.04 8.37 -3.75
C MET A 257 4.75 9.68 -3.04
N ILE A 258 3.50 9.88 -2.63
CA ILE A 258 3.06 11.04 -1.86
C ILE A 258 3.24 10.71 -0.38
N ALA A 259 4.15 11.43 0.30
CA ALA A 259 4.47 11.26 1.71
C ALA A 259 4.78 9.80 2.10
N PRO A 260 5.77 9.14 1.48
CA PRO A 260 6.03 7.72 1.69
C PRO A 260 6.41 7.38 3.13
N ALA A 261 5.62 6.51 3.77
CA ALA A 261 5.85 6.01 5.13
C ALA A 261 6.64 4.69 5.12
N ILE A 262 7.83 4.75 4.53
CA ILE A 262 8.80 3.65 4.46
C ILE A 262 10.13 4.08 5.10
N GLY A 263 10.99 3.11 5.38
CA GLY A 263 12.27 3.33 6.04
C GLY A 263 13.37 2.41 5.51
N ARG A 264 14.50 2.38 6.21
CA ARG A 264 15.75 1.69 5.80
C ARG A 264 15.63 0.20 5.48
N GLY A 265 14.56 -0.45 5.92
CA GLY A 265 14.25 -1.83 5.52
C GLY A 265 13.86 -2.00 4.05
N HIS A 266 13.51 -0.91 3.34
CA HIS A 266 13.16 -0.93 1.93
C HIS A 266 14.39 -0.56 1.09
N GLN A 267 14.89 -1.53 0.33
CA GLN A 267 16.19 -1.44 -0.32
C GLN A 267 16.10 -0.64 -1.64
N ILE A 268 16.14 0.68 -1.57
CA ILE A 268 15.99 1.57 -2.76
C ILE A 268 17.05 1.32 -3.84
N LYS A 269 18.27 0.90 -3.46
CA LYS A 269 19.29 0.43 -4.41
C LYS A 269 18.83 -0.81 -5.19
N GLN A 270 18.22 -1.77 -4.52
CA GLN A 270 17.66 -2.98 -5.15
C GLN A 270 16.46 -2.61 -6.04
N LEU A 271 15.61 -1.68 -5.59
CA LEU A 271 14.52 -1.12 -6.40
C LEU A 271 15.05 -0.57 -7.72
N LYS A 272 16.07 0.30 -7.71
CA LYS A 272 16.71 0.82 -8.94
C LYS A 272 17.23 -0.31 -9.83
N LYS A 273 17.89 -1.31 -9.25
CA LYS A 273 18.42 -2.47 -10.01
C LYS A 273 17.31 -3.28 -10.68
N ASN A 274 16.12 -3.32 -10.11
CA ASN A 274 15.02 -4.18 -10.55
C ASN A 274 14.00 -3.47 -11.45
N MET A 275 14.06 -2.15 -11.59
CA MET A 275 13.23 -1.40 -12.53
C MET A 275 13.95 -1.19 -13.88
N PRO A 276 13.21 -1.04 -14.99
CA PRO A 276 13.79 -0.67 -16.29
C PRO A 276 14.62 0.60 -16.23
N GLU A 277 15.61 0.76 -17.10
CA GLU A 277 16.54 1.90 -17.04
C GLU A 277 15.88 3.27 -17.20
N ASN A 278 14.79 3.36 -17.98
CA ASN A 278 14.04 4.59 -18.24
C ASN A 278 13.04 4.95 -17.12
N SER A 279 13.00 4.15 -16.07
CA SER A 279 12.14 4.32 -14.91
C SER A 279 12.56 5.49 -14.01
N GLY A 280 11.64 5.98 -13.19
CA GLY A 280 11.91 7.06 -12.24
C GLY A 280 11.12 6.94 -10.94
N VAL A 281 11.64 7.56 -9.88
CA VAL A 281 10.98 7.67 -8.58
C VAL A 281 10.75 9.13 -8.25
N TYR A 282 9.50 9.50 -7.98
CA TYR A 282 9.08 10.88 -7.73
C TYR A 282 8.42 10.96 -6.35
N ILE A 283 8.99 11.77 -5.46
CA ILE A 283 8.62 11.78 -4.04
C ILE A 283 7.99 13.10 -3.66
N GLY A 284 6.77 13.05 -3.14
CA GLY A 284 6.18 14.16 -2.39
C GLY A 284 6.69 14.14 -0.95
N PHE A 285 7.59 15.06 -0.62
CA PHE A 285 8.31 15.10 0.65
C PHE A 285 7.64 16.07 1.63
N ASN A 286 7.42 15.65 2.88
CA ASN A 286 6.86 16.50 3.93
C ASN A 286 7.69 16.37 5.21
N ASP A 287 8.57 17.34 5.43
CA ASP A 287 9.43 17.46 6.60
C ASP A 287 8.71 17.91 7.87
N ASN A 288 7.43 18.26 7.76
CA ASN A 288 6.59 18.73 8.86
C ASN A 288 5.53 17.70 9.27
N ASP A 289 5.60 16.50 8.70
CA ASP A 289 4.61 15.46 8.92
C ASP A 289 4.91 14.63 10.18
N PRO A 290 4.11 14.77 11.26
CA PRO A 290 4.34 14.04 12.50
C PRO A 290 4.20 12.51 12.32
N ALA A 291 3.40 12.05 11.36
CA ALA A 291 3.22 10.62 11.12
C ALA A 291 4.47 9.97 10.50
N LEU A 292 5.26 10.74 9.75
CA LEU A 292 6.52 10.29 9.17
C LEU A 292 7.71 10.48 10.13
N LEU A 293 7.68 11.55 10.93
CA LEU A 293 8.73 11.91 11.88
C LEU A 293 8.69 11.12 13.19
N LYS A 294 7.60 10.40 13.49
CA LYS A 294 7.47 9.58 14.72
C LYS A 294 8.64 8.61 14.92
N SER A 295 9.25 8.13 13.84
CA SER A 295 10.41 7.24 13.89
C SER A 295 11.70 7.96 14.32
N MET A 296 11.81 9.29 14.20
CA MET A 296 12.99 10.02 14.70
C MET A 296 13.05 10.06 16.22
N LEU A 297 11.88 10.09 16.89
CA LEU A 297 11.82 10.17 18.34
C LEU A 297 12.08 8.80 18.99
N LYS A 298 11.60 7.70 18.39
CA LYS A 298 11.78 6.32 18.89
C LYS A 298 11.69 5.24 17.78
N SER A 299 12.59 5.24 16.78
CA SER A 299 12.56 4.31 15.64
C SER A 299 12.45 2.83 16.04
N ASN A 300 13.17 2.43 17.08
CA ASN A 300 13.16 1.06 17.62
C ASN A 300 11.77 0.64 18.17
N GLN A 301 10.90 1.60 18.48
CA GLN A 301 9.56 1.37 19.05
C GLN A 301 8.41 1.60 18.08
N PHE A 302 8.66 2.08 16.86
CA PHE A 302 7.58 2.38 15.90
C PHE A 302 7.88 1.95 14.47
N GLY A 303 9.05 1.37 14.21
CA GLY A 303 9.51 1.13 12.84
C GLY A 303 9.92 2.42 12.13
N ASP A 304 10.70 2.28 11.07
CA ASP A 304 11.22 3.42 10.32
C ASP A 304 10.25 3.85 9.20
N THR A 305 9.81 5.11 9.26
CA THR A 305 8.90 5.77 8.29
C THR A 305 9.51 7.04 7.69
N SER A 306 10.81 7.24 7.89
CA SER A 306 11.45 8.54 7.70
C SER A 306 11.68 8.96 6.25
N PHE A 307 11.49 8.07 5.27
CA PHE A 307 11.89 8.34 3.88
C PHE A 307 11.19 9.55 3.26
N GLY A 308 9.92 9.78 3.59
CA GLY A 308 9.14 10.90 3.09
C GLY A 308 9.34 12.23 3.83
N ALA A 309 10.17 12.29 4.89
CA ALA A 309 10.25 13.47 5.77
C ALA A 309 11.67 13.85 6.23
N VAL A 310 12.62 12.92 6.30
CA VAL A 310 13.96 13.17 6.85
C VAL A 310 14.96 13.46 5.75
N ASN A 311 15.45 14.71 5.69
CA ASN A 311 16.29 15.21 4.61
C ASN A 311 17.58 14.40 4.43
N ASP A 312 18.30 14.13 5.52
CA ASP A 312 19.56 13.40 5.48
C ASP A 312 19.38 11.98 4.94
N TYR A 313 18.26 11.34 5.30
CA TYR A 313 17.95 10.01 4.79
C TYR A 313 17.64 10.04 3.28
N TYR A 314 16.81 10.99 2.83
CA TYR A 314 16.58 11.20 1.40
C TYR A 314 17.88 11.47 0.65
N HIS A 315 18.73 12.38 1.15
CA HIS A 315 19.98 12.77 0.49
C HIS A 315 20.98 11.61 0.41
N SER A 316 21.11 10.83 1.48
CA SER A 316 21.92 9.63 1.49
C SER A 316 21.51 8.67 0.37
N ILE A 317 20.20 8.40 0.23
CA ILE A 317 19.71 7.51 -0.83
C ILE A 317 19.84 8.17 -2.21
N SER A 318 19.52 9.46 -2.36
CA SER A 318 19.59 10.15 -3.66
C SER A 318 20.99 10.17 -4.22
N ASN A 319 22.00 10.41 -3.38
CA ASN A 319 23.39 10.43 -3.80
C ASN A 319 23.85 9.05 -4.30
N GLU A 320 23.30 7.97 -3.73
CA GLU A 320 23.61 6.61 -4.14
C GLU A 320 22.92 6.20 -5.44
N VAL A 321 21.70 6.67 -5.71
CA VAL A 321 20.92 6.23 -6.87
C VAL A 321 20.97 7.19 -8.06
N ASN A 322 21.42 8.43 -7.86
CA ASN A 322 21.51 9.46 -8.90
C ASN A 322 22.93 9.70 -9.44
N ILE A 323 23.82 8.70 -9.36
CA ILE A 323 25.23 8.82 -9.80
C ILE A 323 25.33 9.29 -11.25
N ASP A 324 24.76 8.52 -12.20
CA ASP A 324 24.94 8.81 -13.64
C ASP A 324 23.80 9.65 -14.21
N LYS A 325 22.63 9.56 -13.58
CA LYS A 325 21.39 10.12 -14.09
C LYS A 325 20.42 10.38 -12.95
N GLN A 326 19.67 11.46 -13.05
CA GLN A 326 18.61 11.79 -12.09
C GLN A 326 17.49 10.73 -12.18
N TRP A 327 17.51 9.75 -11.28
CA TRP A 327 16.56 8.64 -11.22
C TRP A 327 15.50 8.85 -10.14
N MET A 328 15.89 9.41 -9.00
CA MET A 328 15.01 9.79 -7.92
C MET A 328 14.94 11.32 -7.79
N GLN A 329 13.73 11.85 -7.68
CA GLN A 329 13.48 13.29 -7.52
C GLN A 329 12.41 13.53 -6.46
N ARG A 330 12.34 14.76 -5.93
CA ARG A 330 11.33 15.14 -4.95
C ARG A 330 10.80 16.57 -5.13
N VAL A 331 9.56 16.76 -4.71
CA VAL A 331 8.98 18.08 -4.36
C VAL A 331 8.83 18.15 -2.84
N ARG A 332 8.72 19.36 -2.27
CA ARG A 332 8.51 19.57 -0.84
C ARG A 332 7.18 20.26 -0.59
N TYR A 333 6.33 19.66 0.23
CA TYR A 333 5.07 20.25 0.68
C TYR A 333 5.34 21.25 1.82
N LEU A 334 5.74 22.46 1.45
CA LEU A 334 6.10 23.50 2.42
C LEU A 334 4.90 23.91 3.29
N GLY A 335 5.10 23.97 4.62
CA GLY A 335 4.10 24.46 5.57
C GLY A 335 2.90 23.52 5.81
N TYR A 336 2.92 22.30 5.28
CA TYR A 336 1.83 21.34 5.51
C TYR A 336 2.15 20.39 6.66
N HIS A 337 1.36 20.43 7.74
CA HIS A 337 1.65 19.71 9.00
C HIS A 337 0.79 18.46 9.24
N LYS A 338 0.15 17.90 8.20
CA LYS A 338 -0.76 16.76 8.32
C LYS A 338 -0.34 15.62 7.37
N HIS A 339 -0.88 14.43 7.62
CA HIS A 339 -0.63 13.21 6.83
C HIS A 339 -1.84 12.78 5.97
N ALA A 340 -2.73 13.72 5.64
CA ALA A 340 -3.95 13.41 4.88
C ALA A 340 -3.72 13.63 3.39
N LEU A 341 -4.09 12.64 2.56
CA LEU A 341 -3.91 12.67 1.11
C LEU A 341 -4.48 13.94 0.49
N ASN A 342 -5.73 14.28 0.84
CA ASN A 342 -6.43 15.44 0.30
C ASN A 342 -5.67 16.77 0.50
N GLY A 343 -4.91 16.93 1.60
CA GLY A 343 -4.13 18.14 1.79
C GLY A 343 -2.86 18.18 0.94
N TYR A 344 -2.24 17.03 0.62
CA TYR A 344 -1.15 16.99 -0.37
C TYR A 344 -1.67 17.29 -1.78
N LEU A 345 -2.80 16.67 -2.14
CA LEU A 345 -3.45 16.85 -3.43
C LEU A 345 -3.86 18.30 -3.71
N ASN A 346 -4.22 19.04 -2.65
CA ASN A 346 -4.63 20.44 -2.72
C ASN A 346 -3.54 21.41 -2.26
N SER A 347 -2.25 21.04 -2.35
CA SER A 347 -1.16 21.94 -1.95
C SER A 347 -1.15 23.20 -2.84
N THR A 348 -0.83 24.34 -2.24
CA THR A 348 -0.93 25.65 -2.90
C THR A 348 0.10 25.89 -4.01
N ASN A 349 1.14 25.06 -4.07
CA ASN A 349 2.28 25.22 -4.99
C ASN A 349 2.26 24.21 -6.14
N ASP A 350 1.12 23.56 -6.40
CA ASP A 350 0.99 22.52 -7.44
C ASP A 350 2.02 21.38 -7.32
N ASP A 351 2.52 21.10 -6.10
CA ASP A 351 3.61 20.16 -5.86
C ASP A 351 3.25 18.74 -6.36
N THR A 352 2.03 18.28 -6.06
CA THR A 352 1.54 16.98 -6.55
C THR A 352 1.40 16.97 -8.07
N SER A 353 0.91 18.05 -8.67
CA SER A 353 0.84 18.17 -10.14
C SER A 353 2.23 18.10 -10.77
N CYS A 354 3.25 18.64 -10.10
CA CYS A 354 4.64 18.57 -10.57
C CYS A 354 5.16 17.12 -10.58
N LEU A 355 4.81 16.31 -9.56
CA LEU A 355 5.09 14.87 -9.55
C LEU A 355 4.43 14.15 -10.73
N PHE A 356 3.14 14.42 -10.98
CA PHE A 356 2.39 13.78 -12.05
C PHE A 356 2.89 14.20 -13.43
N TRP A 357 3.23 15.48 -13.62
CA TRP A 357 3.86 15.95 -14.85
C TRP A 357 5.21 15.28 -15.10
N ALA A 358 6.07 15.19 -14.09
CA ALA A 358 7.39 14.56 -14.20
C ALA A 358 7.29 13.07 -14.56
N ALA A 359 6.26 12.39 -14.07
CA ALA A 359 5.91 11.01 -14.41
C ALA A 359 5.12 10.86 -15.73
N ASN A 360 5.02 11.90 -16.56
CA ASN A 360 4.29 11.89 -17.82
C ASN A 360 2.78 11.58 -17.70
N LEU A 361 2.16 11.90 -16.57
CA LEU A 361 0.71 11.75 -16.37
C LEU A 361 -0.09 13.01 -16.70
N LEU A 362 0.54 14.19 -16.63
CA LEU A 362 -0.04 15.46 -17.04
C LEU A 362 0.77 16.06 -18.19
N ASP A 363 0.10 16.62 -19.19
CA ASP A 363 0.76 17.14 -20.40
C ASP A 363 1.47 18.48 -20.13
N MET A 364 0.82 19.37 -19.37
CA MET A 364 1.34 20.71 -19.07
C MET A 364 2.22 20.70 -17.82
N LYS A 365 3.37 21.37 -17.91
CA LYS A 365 4.27 21.59 -16.77
C LYS A 365 3.65 22.61 -15.81
N PRO A 366 3.46 22.28 -14.52
CA PRO A 366 3.00 23.26 -13.54
C PRO A 366 4.01 24.41 -13.40
N ARG A 367 3.50 25.59 -13.03
CA ARG A 367 4.34 26.74 -12.72
C ARG A 367 5.26 26.37 -11.56
N ASP A 368 6.52 26.77 -11.64
CA ASP A 368 7.55 26.51 -10.60
C ASP A 368 7.91 25.02 -10.37
N CYS A 369 7.49 24.12 -11.26
CA CYS A 369 7.88 22.72 -11.18
C CYS A 369 9.39 22.52 -11.45
N GLY A 370 10.16 22.24 -10.39
CA GLY A 370 11.61 22.01 -10.44
C GLY A 370 12.02 20.60 -10.88
N LEU A 371 11.07 19.71 -11.16
CA LEU A 371 11.36 18.36 -11.60
C LEU A 371 11.72 18.29 -13.10
N SER A 372 12.33 17.18 -13.51
CA SER A 372 12.56 16.80 -14.91
C SER A 372 11.76 15.56 -15.28
N ARG A 373 11.29 15.49 -16.53
CA ARG A 373 10.67 14.28 -17.10
C ARG A 373 11.74 13.30 -17.55
N ARG A 374 11.49 12.00 -17.39
CA ARG A 374 12.36 10.96 -17.95
C ARG A 374 11.81 10.41 -19.27
N GLY A 375 12.68 10.32 -20.27
CA GLY A 375 12.42 9.61 -21.52
C GLY A 375 11.69 10.42 -22.59
N ASN A 376 11.98 11.73 -22.67
CA ASN A 376 11.75 12.55 -23.86
C ASN A 376 13.08 13.00 -24.43
#